data_AF-D2BE67-F1
#
_entry.id   AF-D2BE67-F1
#
_cell.length_a   1.000
_cell.length_b   1.000
_cell.length_c   1.000
_cell.angle_alpha   90.00
_cell.angle_beta   90.00
_cell.angle_gamma   90.00
#
_symmetry.space_group_name_H-M   'P 1'
#
loop_
_entity.id
_entity.type
_entity.pdbx_description
1 polymer ?
#
loop_
_entity_poly.entity_id
_entity_poly.type
_entity_poly.pdbx_seq_one_letter_code
_entity_poly.pdbx_strand_id
1 'polypeptide(L)'
;MVVLAVAACGGTDETAAASPSAATPASSQSPARSSAPQTKAYEVTLEVNGKGKIYQPIAYFADTNGSESDVTLPWKKTVAIDLTAAEQEAGYLISVIPGAVRDSKGMLEPAKCRILVDGKEVATNDGGENTCKHTLKSASRP
;
A
#
# COMPACT_ATOMS: atom_id res chain seq x y z
N MET A 1 -15.73 -36.82 27.37
CA MET A 1 -14.54 -36.40 28.14
C MET A 1 -13.32 -36.89 27.39
N VAL A 2 -12.65 -36.01 26.64
CA VAL A 2 -11.39 -36.34 25.96
C VAL A 2 -10.30 -35.60 26.74
N VAL A 3 -9.44 -36.38 27.38
CA VAL A 3 -8.25 -35.92 28.09
C VAL A 3 -7.14 -35.77 27.05
N LEU A 4 -6.60 -34.58 26.86
CA LEU A 4 -5.31 -34.38 26.18
C LEU A 4 -4.28 -33.95 27.22
N ALA A 5 -3.29 -34.80 27.41
CA ALA A 5 -2.15 -34.61 28.30
C ALA A 5 -1.12 -33.65 27.69
N VAL A 6 -0.50 -32.84 28.56
CA VAL A 6 0.64 -31.97 28.28
C VAL A 6 1.91 -32.81 28.23
N ALA A 7 2.74 -32.62 27.21
CA ALA A 7 4.13 -33.08 27.21
C ALA A 7 5.03 -31.92 26.75
N ALA A 8 5.59 -31.23 27.74
CA ALA A 8 6.76 -30.40 27.60
C ALA A 8 8.02 -31.29 27.64
N CYS A 9 8.91 -31.13 26.67
CA CYS A 9 10.28 -31.66 26.65
C CYS A 9 10.98 -30.99 25.44
N GLY A 10 12.21 -30.50 25.46
CA GLY A 10 13.26 -30.61 26.46
C GLY A 10 14.33 -29.55 26.24
N GLY A 11 15.15 -29.35 27.27
CA GLY A 11 16.25 -28.40 27.28
C GLY A 11 17.58 -29.02 26.81
N THR A 12 18.60 -28.17 26.78
CA THR A 12 19.99 -28.58 27.01
C THR A 12 20.74 -27.43 27.66
N ASP A 13 21.43 -27.75 28.75
CA ASP A 13 22.25 -26.90 29.62
C ASP A 13 23.72 -27.34 29.42
N GLU A 14 24.67 -26.42 29.23
CA GLU A 14 26.03 -26.49 29.83
C GLU A 14 26.92 -25.26 29.47
N THR A 15 27.12 -24.38 30.46
CA THR A 15 28.38 -24.02 31.15
C THR A 15 29.68 -23.59 30.40
N ALA A 16 30.08 -22.35 30.76
CA ALA A 16 31.42 -21.82 31.11
C ALA A 16 32.41 -21.17 30.11
N ALA A 17 32.73 -19.91 30.47
CA ALA A 17 34.05 -19.29 30.68
C ALA A 17 34.92 -18.77 29.50
N ALA A 18 34.93 -17.43 29.40
CA ALA A 18 36.05 -16.48 29.27
C ALA A 18 37.36 -16.87 28.54
N SER A 19 37.68 -16.12 27.47
CA SER A 19 38.77 -15.12 27.44
C SER A 19 38.85 -14.44 26.06
N PRO A 20 39.04 -13.10 25.99
CA PRO A 20 39.31 -12.40 24.74
C PRO A 20 40.82 -12.23 24.55
N SER A 21 41.37 -12.61 23.39
CA SER A 21 42.63 -12.00 22.97
C SER A 21 42.88 -12.07 21.46
N ALA A 22 43.10 -10.87 20.93
CA ALA A 22 43.93 -10.52 19.78
C ALA A 22 43.52 -10.98 18.37
N ALA A 23 42.99 -10.03 17.59
CA ALA A 23 43.34 -9.89 16.17
C ALA A 23 43.25 -8.40 15.74
N THR A 24 44.43 -7.81 15.54
CA THR A 24 44.82 -6.82 14.50
C THR A 24 43.92 -5.60 14.21
N PRO A 25 44.42 -4.36 14.36
CA PRO A 25 43.83 -3.20 13.69
C PRO A 25 44.35 -3.05 12.25
N ALA A 26 43.58 -2.31 11.45
CA ALA A 26 43.90 -1.73 10.14
C ALA A 26 43.63 -2.58 8.89
N SER A 27 42.45 -2.37 8.32
CA SER A 27 42.36 -1.68 7.02
C SER A 27 41.00 -1.02 6.92
N SER A 28 40.96 0.28 7.19
CA SER A 28 39.82 1.13 6.83
C SER A 28 39.74 1.22 5.31
N GLN A 29 39.14 0.21 4.68
CA GLN A 29 38.51 0.43 3.39
C GLN A 29 37.41 1.45 3.64
N SER A 30 37.59 2.62 3.04
CA SER A 30 36.52 3.62 2.93
C SER A 30 35.27 2.89 2.44
N PRO A 31 34.13 2.97 3.13
CA PRO A 31 32.91 2.42 2.56
C PRO A 31 32.69 3.17 1.26
N ALA A 32 32.78 2.44 0.15
CA ALA A 32 32.15 2.86 -1.09
C ALA A 32 30.75 3.34 -0.67
N ARG A 33 30.40 4.57 -1.04
CA ARG A 33 29.04 5.06 -0.87
C ARG A 33 28.15 4.11 -1.67
N SER A 34 27.66 3.07 -1.00
CA SER A 34 26.49 2.33 -1.45
C SER A 34 25.43 3.40 -1.59
N SER A 35 25.19 3.78 -2.84
CA SER A 35 24.08 4.63 -3.19
C SER A 35 22.86 3.76 -2.92
N ALA A 36 22.37 3.81 -1.69
CA ALA A 36 21.12 3.16 -1.34
C ALA A 36 20.09 3.62 -2.38
N PRO A 37 19.30 2.71 -2.96
CA PRO A 37 18.27 3.09 -3.91
C PRO A 37 17.41 4.16 -3.24
N GLN A 38 17.35 5.35 -3.86
CA GLN A 38 16.55 6.43 -3.32
C GLN A 38 15.08 6.00 -3.41
N THR A 39 14.49 5.71 -2.25
CA THR A 39 13.06 5.47 -2.12
C THR A 39 12.35 6.79 -2.40
N LYS A 40 11.74 6.89 -3.58
CA LYS A 40 10.86 8.02 -3.91
C LYS A 40 9.48 7.71 -3.34
N ALA A 41 8.99 8.56 -2.44
CA ALA A 41 7.60 8.58 -2.03
C ALA A 41 6.73 9.15 -3.15
N TYR A 42 5.61 8.50 -3.46
CA TYR A 42 4.60 9.00 -4.40
C TYR A 42 3.40 9.52 -3.62
N GLU A 43 2.93 10.72 -3.97
CA GLU A 43 1.66 11.21 -3.43
C GLU A 43 0.51 10.67 -4.26
N VAL A 44 -0.32 9.82 -3.66
CA VAL A 44 -1.45 9.19 -4.32
C VAL A 44 -2.75 9.76 -3.78
N THR A 45 -3.56 10.31 -4.67
CA THR A 45 -4.91 10.76 -4.35
C THR A 45 -5.95 9.87 -5.03
N LEU A 46 -6.85 9.32 -4.22
CA LEU A 46 -8.06 8.64 -4.67
C LEU A 46 -9.23 9.60 -4.54
N GLU A 47 -10.01 9.78 -5.60
CA GLU A 47 -11.19 10.63 -5.57
C GLU A 47 -12.41 9.90 -6.12
N VAL A 48 -13.53 10.07 -5.43
CA VAL A 48 -14.84 9.63 -5.88
C VAL A 48 -15.71 10.86 -6.05
N ASN A 49 -16.04 11.13 -7.30
CA ASN A 49 -16.83 12.26 -7.74
C ASN A 49 -18.31 11.88 -7.79
N GLY A 50 -19.16 12.88 -7.59
CA GLY A 50 -20.61 12.71 -7.58
C GLY A 50 -21.25 13.69 -6.63
N LYS A 51 -22.53 13.47 -6.33
CA LYS A 51 -23.29 14.28 -5.40
C LYS A 51 -24.13 13.38 -4.50
N GLY A 52 -24.38 13.84 -3.28
CA GLY A 52 -25.26 13.15 -2.33
C GLY A 52 -24.57 11.99 -1.60
N LYS A 53 -25.39 11.21 -0.90
CA LYS A 53 -24.93 10.05 -0.13
C LYS A 53 -24.63 8.87 -1.05
N ILE A 54 -23.60 8.13 -0.70
CA ILE A 54 -23.31 6.86 -1.36
C ILE A 54 -24.25 5.76 -0.84
N TYR A 55 -24.71 4.90 -1.74
CA TYR A 55 -25.61 3.77 -1.41
C TYR A 55 -24.84 2.46 -1.24
N GLN A 56 -23.62 2.40 -1.76
CA GLN A 56 -22.69 1.29 -1.54
C GLN A 56 -21.33 1.87 -1.12
N PRO A 57 -20.60 1.21 -0.20
CA PRO A 57 -19.34 1.74 0.32
C PRO A 57 -18.30 1.98 -0.79
N ILE A 58 -17.44 2.97 -0.57
CA ILE A 58 -16.20 3.12 -1.34
C ILE A 58 -15.21 2.09 -0.80
N ALA A 59 -14.54 1.33 -1.65
CA ALA A 59 -13.44 0.44 -1.24
C ALA A 59 -12.16 0.83 -1.97
N TYR A 60 -11.00 0.68 -1.34
CA TYR A 60 -9.73 1.09 -1.94
C TYR A 60 -8.55 0.22 -1.53
N PHE A 61 -7.57 0.19 -2.42
CA PHE A 61 -6.22 -0.34 -2.19
C PHE A 61 -5.21 0.75 -2.54
N ALA A 62 -4.42 1.16 -1.56
CA ALA A 62 -3.31 2.12 -1.65
C ALA A 62 -2.35 1.81 -0.48
N ASP A 63 -1.62 2.81 0.06
CA ASP A 63 -0.77 2.62 1.25
C ASP A 63 -1.48 1.85 2.39
N THR A 64 -2.75 2.20 2.59
CA THR A 64 -3.68 1.45 3.44
C THR A 64 -4.85 0.98 2.61
N ASN A 65 -5.29 -0.24 2.90
CA ASN A 65 -6.51 -0.82 2.32
C ASN A 65 -7.69 -0.55 3.25
N GLY A 66 -8.89 -0.37 2.69
CA GLY A 66 -10.06 -0.11 3.52
C GLY A 66 -11.33 0.15 2.72
N SER A 67 -12.37 0.51 3.47
CA SER A 67 -13.65 0.94 2.92
C SER A 67 -14.26 2.07 3.74
N GLU A 68 -15.00 2.95 3.06
CA GLU A 68 -15.75 4.05 3.65
C GLU A 68 -17.24 3.84 3.42
N SER A 69 -17.99 3.77 4.50
CA SER A 69 -19.47 3.72 4.50
C SER A 69 -20.04 5.08 4.88
N ASP A 70 -21.30 5.34 4.48
CA ASP A 70 -22.06 6.55 4.88
C ASP A 70 -21.44 7.91 4.49
N VAL A 71 -20.51 7.90 3.53
CA VAL A 71 -19.87 9.10 2.99
C VAL A 71 -20.80 9.88 2.05
N THR A 72 -20.62 11.21 2.06
CA THR A 72 -21.28 12.13 1.13
C THR A 72 -20.26 12.59 0.10
N LEU A 73 -20.63 12.52 -1.17
CA LEU A 73 -19.75 12.89 -2.28
C LEU A 73 -19.71 14.42 -2.49
N PRO A 74 -18.57 14.96 -2.96
CA PRO A 74 -17.35 14.25 -3.37
C PRO A 74 -16.50 13.76 -2.20
N TRP A 75 -15.85 12.61 -2.38
CA TRP A 75 -14.93 12.01 -1.40
C TRP A 75 -13.49 11.99 -1.95
N LYS A 76 -12.52 12.19 -1.05
CA LYS A 76 -11.08 12.21 -1.38
C LYS A 76 -10.27 11.57 -0.27
N LYS A 77 -9.26 10.78 -0.65
CA LYS A 77 -8.22 10.28 0.26
C LYS A 77 -6.85 10.46 -0.39
N THR A 78 -5.92 11.05 0.35
CA THR A 78 -4.52 11.24 -0.08
C THR A 78 -3.60 10.46 0.84
N VAL A 79 -2.66 9.70 0.26
CA VAL A 79 -1.67 8.90 0.99
C VAL A 79 -0.31 9.04 0.31
N ALA A 80 0.76 8.89 1.09
CA ALA A 80 2.11 8.74 0.54
C ALA A 80 2.41 7.24 0.43
N ILE A 81 2.96 6.80 -0.71
CA ILE A 81 3.38 5.41 -0.92
C ILE A 81 4.89 5.37 -1.15
N ASP A 82 5.59 4.65 -0.29
CA ASP A 82 7.00 4.31 -0.48
C ASP A 82 7.10 2.91 -1.11
N LEU A 83 7.68 2.83 -2.31
CA LEU A 83 7.88 1.54 -2.97
C LEU A 83 9.14 0.85 -2.48
N THR A 84 9.01 -0.40 -2.04
CA THR A 84 10.14 -1.30 -1.82
C THR A 84 10.88 -1.57 -3.14
N ALA A 85 12.12 -2.07 -3.08
CA ALA A 85 12.88 -2.42 -4.29
C ALA A 85 12.13 -3.43 -5.18
N ALA A 86 11.43 -4.40 -4.58
CA ALA A 86 10.64 -5.37 -5.32
C ALA A 86 9.42 -4.73 -6.00
N GLU A 87 8.73 -3.81 -5.32
CA GLU A 87 7.58 -3.09 -5.90
C GLU A 87 8.00 -2.08 -6.97
N GLN A 88 9.22 -1.54 -6.89
CA GLN A 88 9.77 -0.70 -7.96
C GLN A 88 9.94 -1.47 -9.27
N GLU A 89 10.25 -2.77 -9.19
CA GLU A 89 10.41 -3.68 -10.33
C GLU A 89 9.07 -4.28 -10.80
N ALA A 90 8.30 -4.88 -9.88
CA ALA A 90 7.04 -5.55 -10.18
C ALA A 90 5.88 -4.58 -10.44
N GLY A 91 5.92 -3.42 -9.78
CA GLY A 91 4.83 -2.45 -9.71
C GLY A 91 3.91 -2.69 -8.51
N TYR A 92 3.30 -1.59 -8.05
CA TYR A 92 2.37 -1.57 -6.93
C TYR A 92 0.97 -1.19 -7.41
N LEU A 93 -0.02 -2.04 -7.13
CA LEU A 93 -1.40 -1.79 -7.56
C LEU A 93 -2.10 -0.80 -6.62
N ILE A 94 -2.60 0.28 -7.21
CA ILE A 94 -3.50 1.24 -6.57
C ILE A 94 -4.87 1.07 -7.21
N SER A 95 -5.93 1.03 -6.40
CA SER A 95 -7.29 1.00 -6.92
C SER A 95 -8.32 1.65 -6.01
N VAL A 96 -9.41 2.11 -6.60
CA VAL A 96 -10.61 2.57 -5.90
C VAL A 96 -11.86 2.04 -6.61
N ILE A 97 -12.72 1.41 -5.84
CA ILE A 97 -14.07 0.98 -6.22
C ILE A 97 -15.02 2.06 -5.66
N PRO A 98 -15.64 2.87 -6.51
CA PRO A 98 -16.30 4.11 -6.09
C PRO A 98 -17.65 3.91 -5.40
N GLY A 99 -18.16 2.69 -5.28
CA GLY A 99 -19.52 2.45 -4.81
C GLY A 99 -20.58 2.95 -5.81
N ALA A 100 -21.82 3.10 -5.34
CA ALA A 100 -22.98 3.42 -6.18
C ALA A 100 -23.71 4.69 -5.71
N VAL A 101 -24.18 5.48 -6.68
CA VAL A 101 -25.03 6.67 -6.50
C VAL A 101 -26.34 6.48 -7.25
N ARG A 102 -27.35 7.31 -6.96
CA ARG A 102 -28.58 7.36 -7.76
C ARG A 102 -28.42 8.34 -8.91
N ASP A 103 -28.77 7.89 -10.10
CA ASP A 103 -28.87 8.74 -11.29
C ASP A 103 -30.16 9.60 -11.25
N SER A 104 -30.35 10.41 -12.29
CA SER A 104 -31.56 11.25 -12.45
C SER A 104 -32.88 10.47 -12.56
N LYS A 105 -32.82 9.17 -12.87
CA LYS A 105 -33.98 8.27 -12.96
C LYS A 105 -34.18 7.48 -11.66
N GLY A 106 -33.36 7.71 -10.63
CA GLY A 106 -33.37 7.01 -9.36
C GLY A 106 -32.73 5.62 -9.41
N MET A 107 -32.13 5.23 -10.55
CA MET A 107 -31.42 3.98 -10.73
C MET A 107 -30.03 4.06 -10.11
N LEU A 108 -29.51 2.95 -9.59
CA LEU A 108 -28.15 2.91 -9.09
C LEU A 108 -27.16 2.83 -10.25
N GLU A 109 -26.18 3.73 -10.25
CA GLU A 109 -25.04 3.71 -11.16
C GLU A 109 -23.74 3.82 -10.36
N PRO A 110 -22.62 3.30 -10.89
CA PRO A 110 -21.31 3.49 -10.27
C PRO A 110 -20.98 4.98 -10.17
N ALA A 111 -20.48 5.42 -9.01
CA ALA A 111 -19.93 6.76 -8.92
C ALA A 111 -18.69 6.90 -9.82
N LYS A 112 -18.37 8.13 -10.21
CA LYS A 112 -17.17 8.40 -11.00
C LYS A 112 -15.96 8.39 -10.07
N CYS A 113 -14.84 7.80 -10.48
CA CYS A 113 -13.59 7.89 -9.75
C CYS A 113 -12.45 8.45 -10.60
N ARG A 114 -11.41 8.92 -9.91
CA ARG A 114 -10.10 9.20 -10.50
C ARG A 114 -8.99 8.90 -9.51
N ILE A 115 -7.82 8.55 -10.04
CA ILE A 115 -6.58 8.37 -9.29
C ILE A 115 -5.58 9.40 -9.81
N LEU A 116 -4.98 10.15 -8.89
CA LEU A 116 -3.87 11.06 -9.17
C LEU A 116 -2.60 10.55 -8.49
N VAL A 117 -1.49 10.64 -9.21
CA VAL A 117 -0.14 10.37 -8.69
C VAL A 117 0.70 11.61 -8.90
N ASP A 118 1.27 12.15 -7.83
CA ASP A 118 2.04 13.40 -7.82
C ASP A 118 1.27 14.55 -8.52
N GLY A 119 -0.05 14.62 -8.27
CA GLY A 119 -0.96 15.61 -8.87
C GLY A 119 -1.35 15.35 -10.34
N LYS A 120 -0.84 14.30 -11.00
CA LYS A 120 -1.23 13.92 -12.36
C LYS A 120 -2.29 12.83 -12.34
N GLU A 121 -3.37 13.02 -13.09
CA GLU A 121 -4.37 11.97 -13.30
C GLU A 121 -3.76 10.79 -14.09
N VAL A 122 -3.93 9.58 -13.55
CA VAL A 122 -3.37 8.34 -14.12
C VAL A 122 -4.42 7.26 -14.39
N ALA A 123 -5.64 7.43 -13.85
CA ALA A 123 -6.78 6.56 -14.12
C ALA A 123 -8.09 7.29 -13.82
N THR A 124 -9.11 7.03 -14.62
CA THR A 124 -10.52 7.39 -14.39
C THR A 124 -11.42 6.29 -14.95
N ASN A 125 -12.65 6.17 -14.43
CA ASN A 125 -13.63 5.22 -14.96
C ASN A 125 -14.62 5.86 -15.94
N ASP A 126 -14.58 7.19 -16.13
CA ASP A 126 -15.53 8.00 -16.93
C ASP A 126 -17.03 7.74 -16.67
N GLY A 127 -17.38 6.98 -15.61
CA GLY A 127 -18.73 6.49 -15.31
C GLY A 127 -19.11 5.18 -16.00
N GLY A 128 -18.21 4.51 -16.73
CA GLY A 128 -18.46 3.23 -17.41
C GLY A 128 -17.93 2.00 -16.67
N GLU A 129 -16.77 2.11 -16.00
CA GLU A 129 -16.17 1.00 -15.24
C GLU A 129 -16.49 1.10 -13.74
N ASN A 130 -16.54 -0.04 -13.05
CA ASN A 130 -16.80 -0.10 -11.60
C ASN A 130 -15.56 0.14 -10.73
N THR A 131 -14.41 0.49 -11.32
CA THR A 131 -13.14 0.59 -10.60
C THR A 131 -12.17 1.49 -11.36
N CYS A 132 -11.46 2.36 -10.64
CA CYS A 132 -10.24 3.00 -11.15
C CYS A 132 -9.03 2.24 -10.62
N LYS A 133 -8.07 1.94 -11.49
CA LYS A 133 -6.87 1.16 -11.15
C LYS A 133 -5.65 1.70 -11.87
N HIS A 134 -4.52 1.69 -11.18
CA HIS A 134 -3.23 2.09 -11.71
C HIS A 134 -2.11 1.25 -11.09
N THR A 135 -1.13 0.85 -11.88
CA THR A 135 0.08 0.20 -11.37
C THR A 135 1.20 1.23 -11.28
N LEU A 136 1.53 1.63 -10.05
CA LEU A 136 2.61 2.53 -9.76
C LEU A 136 3.95 1.82 -9.96
N LYS A 137 4.86 2.41 -10.73
CA LYS A 137 6.20 1.88 -10.98
C LYS A 137 7.23 2.97 -10.83
N SER A 138 8.47 2.58 -10.54
CA SER A 138 9.59 3.49 -10.69
C SER A 138 9.66 3.93 -12.16
N ALA A 139 9.76 5.24 -12.41
CA ALA A 139 10.09 5.71 -13.74
C ALA A 139 11.45 5.08 -14.10
N SER A 140 11.47 4.21 -15.12
CA SER A 140 12.70 3.59 -15.59
C SER A 140 13.69 4.70 -15.89
N ARG A 141 14.76 4.78 -15.10
CA ARG A 141 15.86 5.71 -15.35
C ARG A 141 16.40 5.40 -16.76
N PRO A 142 16.50 6.39 -17.66
CA PRO A 142 17.04 6.17 -19.01
C PRO A 142 18.51 5.73 -18.96
#